data_AF-A0A947N6I3-F1
#
_entry.id   AF-A0A947N6I3-F1
#
_cell.length_a   1.000
_cell.length_b   1.000
_cell.length_c   1.000
_cell.angle_alpha   90.00
_cell.angle_beta   90.00
_cell.angle_gamma   90.00
#
_symmetry.space_group_name_H-M   'P 1'
#
loop_
_entity.id
_entity.type
_entity.pdbx_description
1 polymer ?
#
loop_
_entity_poly.entity_id
_entity_poly.type
_entity_poly.pdbx_seq_one_letter_code
_entity_poly.pdbx_strand_id
1 'polypeptide(L)'
;MKKIKLLSFDLDDTLWLSKPVIQHAEQIFYAHLTDVAPALVNRFNPDSLRAHRLDFLSRHPALKHQISQWRIKSLTEALELSGYKEQSAVIALDAFEVFLKARQQITLLPHCKEVIAQLSEHYILISLTNGNADLSQHSIS
;
A
#
# COMPACT_ATOMS: atom_id res chain seq x y z
N MET A 1 10.95 -2.46 -40.13
CA MET A 1 10.78 -2.06 -38.71
C MET A 1 10.42 -3.29 -37.89
N LYS A 2 10.88 -3.40 -36.63
CA LYS A 2 10.52 -4.52 -35.75
C LYS A 2 9.08 -4.32 -35.24
N LYS A 3 8.24 -5.35 -35.33
CA LYS A 3 6.86 -5.34 -34.83
C LYS A 3 6.87 -5.45 -33.30
N ILE A 4 6.28 -4.48 -32.61
CA ILE A 4 6.06 -4.52 -31.15
C ILE A 4 5.00 -5.58 -30.86
N LYS A 5 5.22 -6.42 -29.85
CA LYS A 5 4.31 -7.52 -29.47
C LYS A 5 3.82 -7.44 -28.03
N LEU A 6 4.54 -6.72 -27.18
CA LEU A 6 4.32 -6.67 -25.74
C LEU A 6 4.38 -5.20 -25.28
N LEU A 7 3.41 -4.81 -24.45
CA LEU A 7 3.43 -3.55 -23.70
C LEU A 7 3.37 -3.88 -22.21
N SER A 8 4.28 -3.30 -21.44
CA SER A 8 4.27 -3.38 -19.97
C SER A 8 3.88 -2.05 -19.37
N PHE A 9 2.97 -2.06 -18.40
CA PHE A 9 2.52 -0.86 -17.68
C PHE A 9 2.96 -0.90 -16.23
N ASP A 10 3.43 0.24 -15.73
CA ASP A 10 3.35 0.51 -14.30
C ASP A 10 1.88 0.77 -13.91
N LEU A 11 1.58 0.70 -12.61
CA LEU A 11 0.24 0.85 -12.08
C LEU A 11 0.04 2.23 -11.44
N ASP A 12 0.79 2.49 -10.36
CA ASP A 12 0.67 3.70 -9.56
C ASP A 12 1.13 4.92 -10.38
N ASP A 13 0.34 5.99 -10.39
CA ASP A 13 0.57 7.21 -11.17
C ASP A 13 0.65 6.99 -12.70
N THR A 14 0.21 5.82 -13.17
CA THR A 14 0.02 5.49 -14.59
C THR A 14 -1.46 5.21 -14.90
N LEU A 15 -2.10 4.29 -14.16
CA LEU A 15 -3.51 3.94 -14.34
C LEU A 15 -4.45 4.67 -13.37
N TRP A 16 -3.93 5.12 -12.23
CA TRP A 16 -4.64 5.89 -11.21
C TRP A 16 -3.64 6.81 -10.49
N LEU A 17 -4.16 7.80 -9.76
CA LEU A 17 -3.33 8.63 -8.89
C LEU A 17 -3.06 7.89 -7.57
N SER A 18 -1.78 7.68 -7.23
CA SER A 18 -1.38 6.89 -6.06
C SER A 18 -1.62 7.64 -4.75
N LYS A 19 -1.33 8.95 -4.73
CA LYS A 19 -1.41 9.80 -3.54
C LYS A 19 -2.78 9.75 -2.83
N PRO A 20 -3.93 10.01 -3.49
CA PRO A 20 -5.23 9.98 -2.81
C PRO A 20 -5.59 8.59 -2.28
N VAL A 21 -5.23 7.53 -2.99
CA VAL A 21 -5.45 6.14 -2.56
C VAL A 21 -4.66 5.84 -1.28
N ILE A 22 -3.39 6.22 -1.24
CA ILE A 22 -2.55 6.03 -0.06
C ILE A 22 -3.04 6.87 1.11
N GLN A 23 -3.47 8.11 0.89
CA GLN A 23 -4.01 8.97 1.94
C GLN A 23 -5.28 8.38 2.56
N HIS A 24 -6.21 7.89 1.74
CA HIS A 24 -7.42 7.20 2.19
C HIS A 24 -7.09 5.93 2.98
N ALA A 25 -6.15 5.13 2.48
CA ALA A 25 -5.69 3.93 3.18
C ALA A 25 -5.02 4.25 4.52
N GLU A 26 -4.24 5.33 4.61
CA GLU A 26 -3.63 5.79 5.87
C GLU A 26 -4.68 6.29 6.87
N GLN A 27 -5.76 6.92 6.42
CA GLN A 27 -6.88 7.35 7.26
C GLN A 27 -7.63 6.16 7.86
N ILE A 28 -8.02 5.19 7.02
CA ILE A 28 -8.71 3.97 7.47
C ILE A 28 -7.82 3.17 8.43
N PHE A 29 -6.54 3.02 8.09
CA PHE A 29 -5.55 2.35 8.93
C PHE A 29 -5.46 2.98 10.33
N TYR A 30 -5.38 4.31 10.40
CA TYR A 30 -5.25 5.00 11.68
C TYR A 30 -6.55 4.99 12.49
N ALA A 31 -7.71 5.06 11.81
CA ALA A 31 -9.00 4.88 12.45
C ALA A 31 -9.11 3.49 13.10
N HIS A 32 -8.73 2.43 12.37
CA HIS A 32 -8.73 1.07 12.92
C HIS A 32 -7.83 0.93 14.15
N LEU A 33 -6.63 1.54 14.13
CA LEU A 33 -5.72 1.55 15.29
C LEU A 33 -6.32 2.26 16.52
N THR A 34 -7.25 3.20 16.32
CA THR A 34 -7.94 3.87 17.43
C THR A 34 -8.82 2.90 18.20
N ASP A 35 -9.39 1.91 17.51
CA ASP A 35 -10.24 0.88 18.11
C ASP A 35 -9.41 -0.26 18.71
N VAL A 36 -8.43 -0.79 17.97
CA VAL A 36 -7.69 -2.01 18.37
C VAL A 36 -6.43 -1.72 19.20
N ALA A 37 -5.89 -0.50 19.13
CA ALA A 37 -4.63 -0.12 19.77
C ALA A 37 -4.65 1.28 20.42
N PRO A 38 -5.59 1.58 21.35
CA PRO A 38 -5.75 2.92 21.92
C PRO A 38 -4.49 3.45 22.65
N ALA A 39 -3.70 2.58 23.30
CA ALA A 39 -2.46 3.01 23.95
C ALA A 39 -1.40 3.47 22.94
N LEU A 40 -1.39 2.90 21.73
CA LEU A 40 -0.53 3.35 20.65
C LEU A 40 -0.99 4.72 20.12
N VAL A 41 -2.29 4.90 19.90
CA VAL A 41 -2.85 6.16 19.40
C VAL A 41 -2.68 7.31 20.40
N ASN A 42 -2.70 7.02 21.71
CA ASN A 42 -2.38 8.00 22.75
C ASN A 42 -0.90 8.44 22.71
N ARG A 43 0.00 7.59 22.23
CA ARG A 43 1.43 7.87 22.14
C ARG A 43 1.85 8.44 20.80
N PHE A 44 1.20 8.01 19.71
CA PHE A 44 1.55 8.36 18.34
C PHE A 44 0.34 8.88 17.59
N ASN A 45 0.35 10.18 17.29
CA ASN A 45 -0.53 10.77 16.29
C ASN A 45 -0.14 10.33 14.85
N PRO A 46 -0.95 10.59 13.81
CA PRO A 46 -0.66 10.09 12.45
C PRO A 46 0.72 10.50 11.92
N ASP A 47 1.12 11.76 12.15
CA ASP A 47 2.40 12.30 11.68
C ASP A 47 3.59 11.67 12.42
N SER A 48 3.47 11.51 13.74
CA SER A 48 4.51 10.88 14.56
C SER A 48 4.66 9.38 14.28
N LEU A 49 3.57 8.68 13.99
CA LEU A 49 3.61 7.28 13.57
C LEU A 49 4.27 7.13 12.19
N ARG A 50 3.99 8.07 11.27
CA ARG A 50 4.66 8.15 9.97
C ARG A 50 6.15 8.46 10.13
N ALA A 51 6.52 9.40 11.00
CA ALA A 51 7.91 9.73 11.29
C ALA A 51 8.66 8.54 11.89
N HIS A 52 8.04 7.84 12.84
CA HIS A 52 8.58 6.61 13.43
C HIS A 52 8.83 5.54 12.36
N ARG A 53 7.89 5.34 11.43
CA ARG A 53 8.08 4.41 10.30
C ARG A 53 9.29 4.79 9.43
N LEU A 54 9.50 6.07 9.14
CA LEU A 54 10.67 6.55 8.37
C LEU A 54 11.98 6.36 9.13
N ASP A 55 12.00 6.68 10.42
CA ASP A 55 13.14 6.43 11.30
C ASP A 55 13.50 4.92 11.34
N PHE A 56 12.49 4.07 11.48
CA PHE A 56 12.67 2.62 11.44
C PHE A 56 13.38 2.14 10.18
N LEU A 57 13.04 2.69 9.00
CA LEU A 57 13.71 2.35 7.76
C LEU A 57 15.18 2.78 7.74
N SER A 58 15.48 3.95 8.32
CA SER A 58 16.86 4.44 8.40
C SER A 58 17.76 3.49 9.19
N ARG A 59 17.20 2.85 10.23
CA ARG A 59 17.87 1.81 11.04
C ARG A 59 17.88 0.43 10.36
N HIS A 60 17.00 0.19 9.39
CA HIS A 60 16.83 -1.11 8.71
C HIS A 60 16.81 -0.97 7.17
N PRO A 61 17.91 -0.51 6.54
CA PRO A 61 17.93 -0.19 5.11
C PRO A 61 17.64 -1.38 4.19
N ALA A 62 17.87 -2.62 4.65
CA ALA A 62 17.54 -3.85 3.92
C ALA A 62 16.02 -4.00 3.61
N LEU A 63 15.17 -3.26 4.32
CA LEU A 63 13.72 -3.27 4.10
C LEU A 63 13.25 -2.29 3.03
N LYS A 64 14.14 -1.49 2.41
CA LYS A 64 13.79 -0.47 1.41
C LYS A 64 12.93 -1.00 0.25
N HIS A 65 13.17 -2.24 -0.17
CA HIS A 65 12.43 -2.91 -1.24
C HIS A 65 11.37 -3.90 -0.73
N GLN A 66 11.17 -3.98 0.59
CA GLN A 66 10.24 -4.90 1.25
C GLN A 66 9.15 -4.10 1.95
N ILE A 67 8.39 -3.32 1.18
CA ILE A 67 7.48 -2.27 1.69
C ILE A 67 6.47 -2.82 2.71
N SER A 68 5.90 -4.01 2.46
CA SER A 68 4.99 -4.67 3.41
C SER A 68 5.69 -5.00 4.72
N GLN A 69 6.87 -5.62 4.68
CA GLN A 69 7.62 -5.97 5.88
C GLN A 69 8.07 -4.73 6.65
N TRP A 70 8.47 -3.67 5.94
CA TRP A 70 8.80 -2.40 6.56
C TRP A 70 7.61 -1.85 7.37
N ARG A 71 6.42 -1.77 6.76
CA ARG A 71 5.21 -1.30 7.43
C ARG A 71 4.87 -2.16 8.65
N ILE A 72 4.83 -3.48 8.49
CA ILE A 72 4.51 -4.41 9.58
C ILE A 72 5.52 -4.27 10.73
N LYS A 73 6.82 -4.39 10.45
CA LYS A 73 7.87 -4.36 11.49
C LYS A 73 7.95 -3.02 12.21
N SER A 74 7.82 -1.90 11.49
CA SER A 74 7.79 -0.58 12.12
C SER A 74 6.58 -0.40 13.03
N LEU A 75 5.42 -0.92 12.64
CA LEU A 75 4.22 -0.87 13.48
C LEU A 75 4.34 -1.80 14.70
N THR A 76 4.94 -2.98 14.53
CA THR A 76 5.25 -3.88 15.64
C THR A 76 6.12 -3.18 16.69
N GLU A 77 7.20 -2.49 16.28
CA GLU A 77 8.05 -1.73 17.21
C GLU A 77 7.26 -0.61 17.92
N ALA A 78 6.41 0.14 17.20
CA ALA A 78 5.57 1.17 17.81
C ALA A 78 4.57 0.60 18.84
N LEU A 79 3.99 -0.57 18.56
CA LEU A 79 3.08 -1.29 19.47
C LEU A 79 3.81 -1.80 20.71
N GLU A 80 5.02 -2.34 20.56
CA GLU A 80 5.85 -2.77 21.68
C GLU A 80 6.20 -1.60 22.60
N LEU A 81 6.61 -0.46 22.01
CA LEU A 81 6.84 0.79 22.74
C LEU A 81 5.58 1.27 23.47
N SER A 82 4.40 0.96 22.96
CA SER A 82 3.12 1.34 23.55
C SER A 82 2.58 0.31 24.56
N GLY A 83 3.33 -0.76 24.83
CA GLY A 83 3.04 -1.72 25.90
C GLY A 83 2.32 -3.01 25.48
N TYR A 84 2.07 -3.23 24.18
CA TYR A 84 1.32 -4.39 23.68
C TYR A 84 2.11 -5.71 23.71
N LYS A 85 3.46 -5.65 23.75
CA LYS A 85 4.35 -6.82 23.88
C LYS A 85 3.99 -7.94 22.89
N GLU A 86 3.64 -9.13 23.38
CA GLU A 86 3.33 -10.32 22.56
C GLU A 86 2.19 -10.11 21.56
N GLN A 87 1.26 -9.17 21.83
CA GLN A 87 0.15 -8.88 20.92
C GLN A 87 0.56 -8.00 19.73
N SER A 88 1.73 -7.37 19.78
CA SER A 88 2.18 -6.36 18.80
C SER A 88 2.25 -6.90 17.39
N ALA A 89 2.74 -8.14 17.21
CA ALA A 89 2.84 -8.74 15.88
C ALA A 89 1.46 -9.03 15.27
N VAL A 90 0.52 -9.52 16.07
CA VAL A 90 -0.84 -9.86 15.62
C VAL A 90 -1.61 -8.60 15.24
N ILE A 91 -1.60 -7.57 16.10
CA ILE A 91 -2.25 -6.29 15.83
C ILE A 91 -1.62 -5.60 14.61
N ALA A 92 -0.29 -5.68 14.44
CA ALA A 92 0.38 -5.08 13.29
C ALA A 92 -0.03 -5.73 11.97
N LEU A 93 -0.17 -7.06 11.95
CA LEU A 93 -0.63 -7.80 10.77
C LEU A 93 -2.08 -7.44 10.42
N ASP A 94 -2.96 -7.48 11.40
CA ASP A 94 -4.39 -7.13 11.24
C ASP A 94 -4.57 -5.70 10.72
N ALA A 95 -3.94 -4.71 11.36
CA ALA A 95 -3.99 -3.32 10.90
C ALA A 95 -3.39 -3.15 9.48
N PHE A 96 -2.36 -3.91 9.14
CA PHE A 96 -1.77 -3.88 7.80
C PHE A 96 -2.71 -4.49 6.74
N GLU A 97 -3.46 -5.53 7.06
CA GLU A 97 -4.50 -6.06 6.17
C GLU A 97 -5.60 -5.04 5.90
N VAL A 98 -6.03 -4.30 6.93
CA VAL A 98 -6.99 -3.19 6.78
C VAL A 98 -6.43 -2.11 5.85
N PHE A 99 -5.17 -1.71 6.04
CA PHE A 99 -4.49 -0.79 5.12
C PHE A 99 -4.45 -1.32 3.68
N LEU A 100 -4.09 -2.59 3.48
CA LEU A 100 -4.02 -3.20 2.15
C LEU A 100 -5.38 -3.20 1.45
N LYS A 101 -6.45 -3.58 2.15
CA LYS A 101 -7.82 -3.56 1.61
C LYS A 101 -8.23 -2.16 1.18
N ALA A 102 -7.96 -1.16 2.01
CA ALA A 102 -8.25 0.24 1.68
C ALA A 102 -7.39 0.74 0.50
N ARG A 103 -6.13 0.31 0.40
CA ARG A 103 -5.23 0.66 -0.72
C ARG A 103 -5.70 0.06 -2.06
N GLN A 104 -6.48 -1.01 -2.06
CA GLN A 104 -7.10 -1.51 -3.30
C GLN A 104 -8.30 -0.66 -3.74
N GLN A 105 -8.77 0.33 -2.97
CA GLN A 105 -9.90 1.17 -3.38
C GLN A 105 -9.44 2.25 -4.36
N ILE A 106 -9.04 1.84 -5.57
CA ILE A 106 -8.52 2.72 -6.62
C ILE A 106 -9.66 3.26 -7.50
N THR A 107 -9.43 4.44 -8.07
CA THR A 107 -10.23 5.00 -9.15
C THR A 107 -9.32 5.21 -10.35
N LEU A 108 -9.66 4.57 -11.47
CA LEU A 108 -8.89 4.71 -12.71
C LEU A 108 -8.97 6.14 -13.24
N LEU A 109 -7.90 6.59 -13.87
CA LEU A 109 -7.92 7.81 -14.65
C LEU A 109 -8.93 7.68 -15.81
N PRO A 110 -9.51 8.80 -16.28
CA PRO A 110 -10.41 8.79 -17.43
C PRO A 110 -9.80 8.06 -18.63
N HIS A 111 -10.63 7.32 -19.36
CA HIS A 111 -10.25 6.57 -20.58
C HIS A 111 -9.24 5.42 -20.38
N CYS A 112 -8.69 5.18 -19.19
CA CYS A 112 -7.76 4.07 -18.98
C CYS A 112 -8.34 2.72 -19.41
N LYS A 113 -9.61 2.44 -19.07
CA LYS A 113 -10.28 1.20 -19.49
C LYS A 113 -10.40 1.08 -21.01
N GLU A 114 -10.82 2.15 -21.67
CA GLU A 114 -11.01 2.19 -23.12
C GLU A 114 -9.69 1.98 -23.86
N VAL A 115 -8.63 2.67 -23.42
CA VAL A 115 -7.29 2.55 -24.00
C VAL A 115 -6.70 1.15 -23.78
N ILE A 116 -6.84 0.59 -22.58
CA ILE A 116 -6.36 -0.78 -22.29
C ILE A 116 -7.11 -1.80 -23.17
N ALA A 117 -8.44 -1.66 -23.30
CA ALA A 117 -9.23 -2.54 -24.15
C ALA A 117 -8.74 -2.51 -25.60
N GLN A 118 -8.58 -1.33 -26.19
CA GLN A 118 -8.09 -1.16 -27.56
C GLN A 118 -6.67 -1.72 -27.75
N LEU A 119 -5.77 -1.51 -26.79
CA LEU A 119 -4.41 -2.03 -26.88
C LEU A 119 -4.36 -3.55 -26.76
N SER A 120 -5.27 -4.15 -26.00
CA SER A 120 -5.35 -5.61 -25.80
C SER A 120 -5.73 -6.36 -27.08
N GLU A 121 -6.39 -5.69 -28.05
CA GLU A 121 -6.73 -6.27 -29.36
C GLU A 121 -5.49 -6.53 -30.23
N HIS A 122 -4.37 -5.89 -29.93
CA HIS A 122 -3.19 -5.87 -30.80
C HIS A 122 -1.89 -6.27 -30.10
N TYR A 123 -1.83 -6.17 -28.77
CA TYR A 123 -0.63 -6.40 -27.97
C TYR A 123 -0.92 -7.29 -26.77
N ILE A 124 0.09 -8.07 -26.36
CA ILE A 124 0.08 -8.70 -25.03
C ILE A 124 0.36 -7.60 -24.02
N LEU A 125 -0.56 -7.40 -23.07
CA LEU A 125 -0.41 -6.42 -22.01
C LEU A 125 -0.01 -7.11 -20.71
N ILE A 126 1.00 -6.58 -20.03
CA ILE A 126 1.41 -7.01 -18.70
C ILE A 126 1.49 -5.80 -17.78
N SER A 127 1.25 -6.01 -16.48
CA SER A 127 1.54 -5.01 -15.46
C SER A 127 2.78 -5.39 -14.66
N LEU A 128 3.51 -4.38 -14.21
CA LEU A 128 4.63 -4.49 -13.30
C LEU A 128 4.45 -3.43 -12.22
N THR A 129 4.37 -3.82 -10.94
CA THR A 129 4.22 -2.88 -9.83
C THR A 129 5.26 -3.13 -8.76
N ASN A 130 5.81 -2.03 -8.23
CA ASN A 130 6.69 -2.05 -7.05
C ASN A 130 5.89 -2.00 -5.73
N GLY A 131 4.56 -1.87 -5.83
CA GLY A 131 3.65 -1.74 -4.69
C GLY A 131 2.80 -2.99 -4.48
N ASN A 132 1.74 -2.83 -3.69
CA ASN A 132 0.81 -3.91 -3.37
C ASN A 132 -0.48 -3.83 -4.21
N ALA A 133 -0.49 -3.11 -5.33
CA ALA A 133 -1.71 -2.93 -6.11
C ALA A 133 -2.07 -4.23 -6.82
N ASP A 134 -3.34 -4.63 -6.71
CA ASP A 134 -3.83 -5.89 -7.21
C ASP A 134 -4.95 -5.66 -8.22
N LEU A 135 -4.61 -5.79 -9.51
CA LEU A 135 -5.57 -5.66 -10.60
C LEU A 135 -6.63 -6.77 -10.60
N SER A 136 -6.41 -7.92 -9.95
CA SER A 136 -7.42 -8.99 -9.93
C SER A 136 -8.71 -8.55 -9.21
N GLN A 137 -8.61 -7.52 -8.36
CA GLN A 137 -9.74 -6.92 -7.65
C GLN A 137 -10.45 -5.84 -8.47
N HIS A 138 -9.94 -5.53 -9.66
CA HIS A 138 -10.48 -4.53 -10.58
C HIS A 138 -10.71 -5.18 -11.94
N SER A 139 -11.98 -5.40 -12.31
CA SER A 139 -12.32 -5.82 -13.68
C SER A 139 -11.93 -4.72 -14.67
N ILE A 140 -10.72 -4.86 -15.22
CA ILE A 140 -10.10 -4.01 -16.25
C ILE A 140 -9.98 -4.79 -17.57
N SER A 141 -10.64 -5.94 -17.67
CA SER A 141 -10.88 -6.70 -18.89
C SER A 141 -12.27 -6.41 -19.45
#